data_AF-A0A166H5Y7-F1
#
_entry.id   AF-A0A166H5Y7-F1
#
_cell.length_a   1.000
_cell.length_b   1.000
_cell.length_c   1.000
_cell.angle_alpha   90.00
_cell.angle_beta   90.00
_cell.angle_gamma   90.00
#
_symmetry.space_group_name_H-M   'P 1'
#
loop_
_entity.id
_entity.type
_entity.pdbx_description
1 polymer ?
#
loop_
_entity_poly.entity_id
_entity_poly.type
_entity_poly.pdbx_seq_one_letter_code
_entity_poly.pdbx_strand_id
1 'polypeptide(L)'
;MSGGHRHGMHSLLAIAVVWCVVPLLTQVRLALPGVEPVSLAALLTLPALAFAAKAIRAAPSWPVAWAGASVVTILLIVLADGTWTWLRVAATLGYVVHVAGDALTTEGVNWLWPLRVRLPHRLRRTPLRCFWTSGGYSALPLLGSAGSRRETILYGLMSAATTALAASAVLR
;
A
#
# COMPACT_ATOMS: atom_id res chain seq x y z
N MET A 1 -2.39 -0.18 25.04
CA MET A 1 -3.07 0.69 24.05
C MET A 1 -2.22 0.77 22.79
N SER A 2 -2.52 0.00 21.74
CA SER A 2 -1.78 0.12 20.45
C SER A 2 -2.50 -0.47 19.25
N GLY A 3 -3.82 -0.70 19.32
CA GLY A 3 -4.62 -1.09 18.16
C GLY A 3 -4.82 0.03 17.13
N GLY A 4 -4.56 1.30 17.50
CA GLY A 4 -4.91 2.50 16.72
C GLY A 4 -4.35 2.54 15.29
N HIS A 5 -3.17 1.97 15.06
CA HIS A 5 -2.55 1.93 13.72
C HIS A 5 -3.44 1.17 12.72
N ARG A 6 -3.99 0.02 13.13
CA ARG A 6 -4.88 -0.78 12.26
C ARG A 6 -6.21 -0.08 11.99
N HIS A 7 -6.66 0.78 12.90
CA HIS A 7 -7.96 1.43 12.80
C HIS A 7 -7.92 2.70 11.93
N GLY A 8 -6.88 3.53 12.08
CA GLY A 8 -6.77 4.79 11.33
C GLY A 8 -6.18 4.63 9.93
N MET A 9 -5.11 3.83 9.80
CA MET A 9 -4.33 3.69 8.55
C MET A 9 -4.97 2.72 7.54
N HIS A 10 -6.15 2.16 7.83
CA HIS A 10 -6.89 1.34 6.89
C HIS A 10 -8.30 1.91 6.79
N SER A 11 -8.40 3.10 6.21
CA SER A 11 -9.65 3.85 6.08
C SER A 11 -9.65 4.74 4.83
N LEU A 12 -10.85 5.15 4.39
CA LEU A 12 -10.99 6.12 3.30
C LEU A 12 -10.37 7.47 3.66
N LEU A 13 -10.45 7.86 4.93
CA LEU A 13 -9.80 9.06 5.42
C LEU A 13 -8.29 8.99 5.22
N ALA A 14 -7.66 7.87 5.54
CA ALA A 14 -6.22 7.71 5.32
C ALA A 14 -5.85 7.72 3.83
N ILE A 15 -6.65 7.10 2.95
CA ILE A 15 -6.48 7.20 1.50
C ILE A 15 -6.53 8.67 1.04
N ALA A 16 -7.51 9.44 1.51
CA ALA A 16 -7.65 10.86 1.18
C ALA A 16 -6.46 11.69 1.71
N VAL A 17 -5.98 11.38 2.92
CA VAL A 17 -4.77 12.00 3.48
C VAL A 17 -3.55 11.70 2.62
N VAL A 18 -3.33 10.45 2.19
CA VAL A 18 -2.22 10.09 1.28
C VAL A 18 -2.31 10.87 -0.03
N TRP A 19 -3.50 10.92 -0.64
CA TRP A 19 -3.74 11.67 -1.87
C TRP A 19 -3.39 13.16 -1.75
N CYS A 20 -3.67 13.77 -0.59
CA CYS A 20 -3.38 15.19 -0.33
C CYS A 20 -1.95 15.45 0.12
N VAL A 21 -1.33 14.55 0.88
CA VAL A 21 0.01 14.75 1.47
C VAL A 21 1.12 14.46 0.47
N VAL A 22 1.00 13.42 -0.36
CA VAL A 22 2.05 13.09 -1.35
C VAL A 22 2.39 14.29 -2.25
N PRO A 23 1.42 15.06 -2.80
CA PRO A 23 1.68 16.29 -3.52
C PRO A 23 2.54 17.29 -2.76
N LEU A 24 2.25 17.51 -1.47
CA LEU A 24 3.01 18.43 -0.63
C LEU A 24 4.45 17.95 -0.47
N LEU A 25 4.64 16.64 -0.24
CA LEU A 25 5.96 16.02 -0.17
C LEU A 25 6.72 16.09 -1.51
N THR A 26 6.02 16.10 -2.66
CA THR A 26 6.67 16.28 -3.96
C THR A 26 7.17 17.71 -4.21
N GLN A 27 6.63 18.71 -3.50
CA GLN A 27 7.09 20.10 -3.58
C GLN A 27 8.37 20.35 -2.79
N VAL A 28 8.58 19.59 -1.71
CA VAL A 28 9.83 19.66 -0.93
C VAL A 28 10.93 18.97 -1.72
N ARG A 29 11.86 19.76 -2.28
CA ARG A 29 12.96 19.26 -3.10
C ARG A 29 14.30 19.47 -2.42
N LEU A 30 15.16 18.47 -2.49
CA LEU A 30 16.49 18.46 -1.91
C LEU A 30 17.51 18.45 -3.05
N ALA A 31 18.45 19.40 -3.00
CA ALA A 31 19.57 19.42 -3.93
C ALA A 31 20.55 18.30 -3.54
N LEU A 32 20.81 17.40 -4.49
CA LEU A 32 21.78 16.33 -4.32
C LEU A 32 22.89 16.51 -5.37
N PRO A 33 24.17 16.33 -5.01
CA PRO A 33 25.25 16.44 -5.98
C PRO A 33 25.08 15.46 -7.14
N GLY A 34 25.17 15.95 -8.37
CA GLY A 34 25.19 15.11 -9.58
C GLY A 34 23.83 14.64 -10.11
N VAL A 35 22.71 15.09 -9.53
CA VAL A 35 21.35 14.81 -10.03
C VAL A 35 20.44 16.04 -9.89
N GLU A 36 19.35 16.06 -10.66
CA GLU A 36 18.29 17.06 -10.49
C GLU A 36 17.69 17.03 -9.07
N PRO A 37 17.15 18.16 -8.56
CA PRO A 37 16.56 18.21 -7.23
C PRO A 37 15.49 17.14 -7.00
N VAL A 38 15.76 16.28 -6.01
CA VAL A 38 14.94 15.10 -5.72
C VAL A 38 13.85 15.46 -4.72
N SER A 39 12.63 15.02 -4.98
CA SER A 39 11.54 15.27 -4.05
C SER A 39 11.65 14.43 -2.77
N LEU A 40 11.17 14.96 -1.65
CA LEU A 40 11.10 14.23 -0.38
C LEU A 40 10.21 12.98 -0.52
N ALA A 41 9.13 13.06 -1.31
CA ALA A 41 8.29 11.89 -1.63
C ALA A 41 9.09 10.75 -2.28
N ALA A 42 9.99 11.07 -3.21
CA ALA A 42 10.86 10.08 -3.86
C ALA A 42 11.86 9.48 -2.86
N LEU A 43 12.43 10.28 -1.96
CA LEU A 43 13.33 9.74 -0.94
C LEU A 43 12.62 8.81 0.05
N LEU A 44 11.35 9.12 0.37
CA LEU A 44 10.54 8.28 1.27
C LEU A 44 10.11 6.95 0.65
N THR A 45 10.31 6.72 -0.67
CA THR A 45 10.09 5.38 -1.25
C THR A 45 11.10 4.38 -0.73
N LEU A 46 12.31 4.80 -0.39
CA LEU A 46 13.36 3.93 0.14
C LEU A 46 12.92 3.20 1.42
N PRO A 47 12.59 3.90 2.53
CA PRO A 47 12.09 3.22 3.72
C PRO A 47 10.80 2.46 3.42
N ALA A 48 9.87 3.04 2.66
CA ALA A 48 8.59 2.37 2.34
C ALA A 48 8.80 0.99 1.69
N LEU A 49 9.70 0.90 0.70
CA LEU A 49 10.05 -0.35 0.02
C LEU A 49 10.78 -1.32 0.95
N ALA A 50 11.72 -0.84 1.78
CA ALA A 50 12.43 -1.70 2.73
C ALA A 50 11.47 -2.33 3.76
N PHE A 51 10.56 -1.55 4.32
CA PHE A 51 9.52 -2.03 5.23
C PHE A 51 8.55 -2.98 4.53
N ALA A 52 8.11 -2.66 3.30
CA ALA A 52 7.23 -3.53 2.53
C ALA A 52 7.88 -4.90 2.25
N ALA A 53 9.14 -4.91 1.80
CA ALA A 53 9.90 -6.14 1.54
C ALA A 53 10.05 -7.01 2.80
N LYS A 54 10.22 -6.39 3.98
CA LYS A 54 10.20 -7.11 5.26
C LYS A 54 8.81 -7.62 5.64
N ALA A 55 7.77 -6.83 5.44
CA ALA A 55 6.39 -7.19 5.78
C ALA A 55 5.93 -8.43 5.01
N ILE A 56 6.23 -8.51 3.72
CA ILE A 56 5.87 -9.67 2.87
C ILE A 56 6.90 -10.81 2.91
N ARG A 57 7.95 -10.69 3.72
CA ARG A 57 9.05 -11.66 3.82
C ARG A 57 9.80 -11.92 2.51
N ALA A 58 9.80 -10.95 1.59
CA ALA A 58 10.58 -11.02 0.34
C ALA A 58 12.09 -10.89 0.58
N ALA A 59 12.50 -10.29 1.72
CA ALA A 59 13.90 -10.14 2.09
C ALA A 59 14.25 -10.97 3.36
N PRO A 60 15.30 -11.81 3.32
CA PRO A 60 15.69 -12.66 4.45
C PRO A 60 16.19 -11.84 5.65
N SER A 61 16.79 -10.67 5.41
CA SER A 61 17.35 -9.80 6.46
C SER A 61 17.08 -8.32 6.17
N TRP A 62 17.19 -7.47 7.19
CA TRP A 62 17.05 -6.02 7.03
C TRP A 62 18.08 -5.42 6.05
N PRO A 63 19.38 -5.78 6.09
CA PRO A 63 20.35 -5.29 5.12
C PRO A 63 19.96 -5.61 3.68
N VAL A 64 19.45 -6.82 3.41
CA VAL A 64 18.97 -7.20 2.06
C VAL A 64 17.74 -6.38 1.66
N ALA A 65 16.81 -6.12 2.58
CA ALA A 65 15.64 -5.29 2.32
C ALA A 65 16.04 -3.85 1.95
N TRP A 66 16.95 -3.26 2.72
CA TRP A 66 17.48 -1.92 2.44
C TRP A 66 18.28 -1.88 1.15
N ALA A 67 19.14 -2.88 0.87
CA ALA A 67 19.89 -2.95 -0.38
C ALA A 67 18.96 -3.02 -1.60
N GLY A 68 17.95 -3.89 -1.58
CA GLY A 68 16.96 -3.98 -2.66
C GLY A 68 16.17 -2.68 -2.82
N ALA A 69 15.70 -2.08 -1.72
CA ALA A 69 14.98 -0.82 -1.75
C ALA A 69 15.85 0.35 -2.26
N SER A 70 17.15 0.36 -1.93
CA SER A 70 18.12 1.34 -2.45
C SER A 70 18.27 1.22 -3.95
N VAL A 71 18.43 0.01 -4.50
CA VAL A 71 18.51 -0.20 -5.94
C VAL A 71 17.27 0.35 -6.65
N VAL A 72 16.07 -0.02 -6.18
CA VAL A 72 14.82 0.44 -6.78
C VAL A 72 14.66 1.96 -6.66
N THR A 73 15.01 2.55 -5.51
CA THR A 73 14.88 4.01 -5.30
C THR A 73 15.89 4.79 -6.13
N ILE A 74 17.12 4.31 -6.28
CA ILE A 74 18.13 4.93 -7.14
C ILE A 74 17.67 4.89 -8.60
N LEU A 75 17.19 3.73 -9.08
CA LEU A 75 16.64 3.62 -10.43
C LEU A 75 15.46 4.58 -10.63
N LEU A 76 14.56 4.65 -9.66
CA LEU A 76 13.43 5.58 -9.67
C LEU A 76 13.91 7.03 -9.81
N ILE A 77 14.92 7.45 -9.05
CA ILE A 77 15.43 8.82 -9.07
C ILE A 77 16.16 9.14 -10.38
N VAL A 78 17.02 8.23 -10.85
CA VAL A 78 17.83 8.43 -12.06
C VAL A 78 16.98 8.40 -13.33
N LEU A 79 15.93 7.56 -13.36
CA LEU A 79 15.03 7.44 -14.51
C LEU A 79 13.89 8.47 -14.49
N ALA A 80 13.67 9.17 -13.37
CA ALA A 80 12.69 10.24 -13.31
C ALA A 80 13.17 11.44 -14.13
N ASP A 81 12.27 12.00 -14.95
CA ASP A 81 12.48 13.20 -15.75
C ASP A 81 12.40 14.51 -14.95
N GLY A 82 12.65 14.45 -13.63
CA GLY A 82 12.46 15.57 -12.70
C GLY A 82 11.00 15.88 -12.36
N THR A 83 10.03 15.20 -13.00
CA THR A 83 8.62 15.26 -12.63
C THR A 83 8.29 14.17 -11.60
N TRP A 84 7.53 14.57 -10.57
CA TRP A 84 7.18 13.71 -9.42
C TRP A 84 5.67 13.56 -9.26
N THR A 85 4.88 14.12 -10.18
CA THR A 85 3.41 14.11 -10.12
C THR A 85 2.83 12.70 -10.17
N TRP A 86 3.49 11.79 -10.89
CA TRP A 86 3.10 10.38 -10.98
C TRP A 86 3.21 9.65 -9.62
N LEU A 87 4.08 10.11 -8.70
CA LEU A 87 4.17 9.53 -7.34
C LEU A 87 2.86 9.65 -6.57
N ARG A 88 2.07 10.72 -6.81
CA ARG A 88 0.74 10.86 -6.22
C ARG A 88 -0.14 9.68 -6.56
N VAL A 89 -0.21 9.35 -7.85
CA VAL A 89 -1.04 8.26 -8.36
C VAL A 89 -0.47 6.92 -7.91
N ALA A 90 0.82 6.69 -8.07
CA ALA A 90 1.48 5.44 -7.70
C ALA A 90 1.33 5.12 -6.20
N ALA A 91 1.64 6.08 -5.32
CA ALA A 91 1.55 5.89 -3.87
C ALA A 91 0.10 5.71 -3.42
N THR A 92 -0.84 6.52 -3.93
CA THR A 92 -2.25 6.40 -3.54
C THR A 92 -2.85 5.09 -4.05
N LEU A 93 -2.56 4.70 -5.29
CA LEU A 93 -3.02 3.44 -5.84
C LEU A 93 -2.46 2.26 -5.07
N GLY A 94 -1.17 2.25 -4.76
CA GLY A 94 -0.54 1.22 -3.93
C GLY A 94 -1.20 1.11 -2.55
N TYR A 95 -1.50 2.26 -1.93
CA TYR A 95 -2.19 2.31 -0.64
C TYR A 95 -3.64 1.81 -0.72
N VAL A 96 -4.38 2.18 -1.78
CA VAL A 96 -5.73 1.66 -2.05
C VAL A 96 -5.71 0.16 -2.24
N VAL A 97 -4.76 -0.37 -3.01
CA VAL A 97 -4.61 -1.82 -3.24
C VAL A 97 -4.28 -2.54 -1.93
N HIS A 98 -3.41 -1.98 -1.09
CA HIS A 98 -3.10 -2.50 0.25
C HIS A 98 -4.38 -2.59 1.12
N VAL A 99 -5.12 -1.48 1.24
CA VAL A 99 -6.36 -1.44 2.04
C VAL A 99 -7.45 -2.35 1.45
N ALA A 100 -7.57 -2.42 0.13
CA ALA A 100 -8.49 -3.34 -0.53
C ALA A 100 -8.10 -4.81 -0.27
N GLY A 101 -6.81 -5.13 -0.30
CA GLY A 101 -6.28 -6.44 0.06
C GLY A 101 -6.69 -6.83 1.48
N ASP A 102 -6.49 -5.95 2.46
CA ASP A 102 -6.92 -6.17 3.85
C ASP A 102 -8.44 -6.41 3.96
N ALA A 103 -9.24 -5.66 3.19
CA ALA A 103 -10.69 -5.84 3.15
C ALA A 103 -11.11 -7.21 2.56
N LEU A 104 -10.27 -7.83 1.73
CA LEU A 104 -10.49 -9.17 1.17
C LEU A 104 -10.05 -10.31 2.11
N THR A 105 -9.43 -9.99 3.24
CA THR A 105 -9.05 -10.95 4.28
C THR A 105 -10.12 -11.04 5.38
N THR A 106 -9.95 -11.98 6.31
CA THR A 106 -10.79 -12.11 7.52
C THR A 106 -10.60 -10.97 8.53
N GLU A 107 -9.50 -10.22 8.45
CA GLU A 107 -9.22 -9.10 9.37
C GLU A 107 -10.15 -7.91 9.08
N GLY A 108 -10.40 -7.63 7.80
CA GLY A 108 -11.27 -6.54 7.35
C GLY A 108 -10.70 -5.14 7.59
N VAL A 109 -11.49 -4.15 7.20
CA VAL A 109 -11.11 -2.73 7.20
C VAL A 109 -12.24 -1.87 7.76
N ASN A 110 -11.90 -0.76 8.44
CA ASN A 110 -12.89 0.24 8.85
C ASN A 110 -12.84 1.43 7.90
N TRP A 111 -13.56 1.34 6.79
CA TRP A 111 -13.59 2.38 5.77
C TRP A 111 -13.91 3.78 6.32
N LEU A 112 -14.77 3.85 7.34
CA LEU A 112 -15.32 5.10 7.86
C LEU A 112 -14.66 5.57 9.15
N TRP A 113 -13.49 5.04 9.52
CA TRP A 113 -12.75 5.52 10.68
C TRP A 113 -12.62 7.06 10.66
N PRO A 114 -12.84 7.77 11.79
CA PRO A 114 -12.99 7.28 13.17
C PRO A 114 -14.38 6.74 13.53
N LEU A 115 -15.37 6.92 12.65
CA LEU A 115 -16.71 6.37 12.85
C LEU A 115 -16.65 4.83 12.75
N ARG A 116 -17.46 4.15 13.56
CA ARG A 116 -17.58 2.68 13.53
C ARG A 116 -19.01 2.30 13.20
N VAL A 117 -19.26 1.84 11.98
CA VAL A 117 -20.56 1.31 11.57
C VAL A 117 -20.62 -0.17 11.92
N ARG A 118 -21.20 -0.46 13.09
CA ARG A 118 -21.45 -1.83 13.53
C ARG A 118 -22.56 -2.45 12.68
N LEU A 119 -22.48 -3.77 12.48
CA LEU A 119 -23.52 -4.53 11.79
C LEU A 119 -24.90 -4.27 12.42
N PRO A 120 -25.87 -3.70 11.68
CA PRO A 120 -27.23 -3.48 12.17
C PRO A 120 -27.86 -4.78 12.64
N HIS A 121 -28.62 -4.75 13.75
CA HIS A 121 -29.19 -5.96 14.36
C HIS A 121 -30.05 -6.78 13.37
N ARG A 122 -30.73 -6.10 12.44
CA ARG A 122 -31.57 -6.72 11.39
C ARG A 122 -30.78 -7.56 10.38
N LEU A 123 -29.53 -7.18 10.10
CA LEU A 123 -28.67 -7.87 9.13
C LEU A 123 -27.95 -9.09 9.72
N ARG A 124 -27.98 -9.28 11.05
CA ARG A 124 -27.34 -10.42 11.73
C ARG A 124 -27.84 -11.79 11.28
N ARG A 125 -29.09 -11.88 10.82
CA ARG A 125 -29.73 -13.13 10.36
C ARG A 125 -29.70 -13.31 8.84
N THR A 126 -29.02 -12.42 8.13
CA THR A 126 -28.91 -12.47 6.66
C THR A 126 -27.53 -12.98 6.24
N PRO A 127 -27.36 -13.55 5.04
CA PRO A 127 -26.05 -13.94 4.52
C PRO A 127 -25.09 -12.75 4.42
N LEU A 128 -25.61 -11.52 4.40
CA LEU A 128 -24.82 -10.29 4.41
C LEU A 128 -24.00 -10.09 5.70
N ARG A 129 -24.27 -10.87 6.77
CA ARG A 129 -23.41 -10.93 7.96
C ARG A 129 -21.96 -11.26 7.61
N CYS A 130 -21.73 -12.04 6.55
CA CYS A 130 -20.38 -12.42 6.13
C CYS A 130 -19.51 -11.23 5.71
N PHE A 131 -20.12 -10.08 5.36
CA PHE A 131 -19.40 -8.85 5.04
C PHE A 131 -18.93 -8.06 6.26
N TRP A 132 -19.29 -8.50 7.48
CA TRP A 132 -18.96 -7.80 8.72
C TRP A 132 -18.23 -8.70 9.70
N THR A 133 -17.16 -8.19 10.31
CA THR A 133 -16.49 -8.82 11.43
C THR A 133 -17.21 -8.48 12.75
N SER A 134 -16.93 -9.27 13.80
CA SER A 134 -17.48 -9.03 15.16
C SER A 134 -17.10 -7.66 15.74
N GLY A 135 -16.00 -7.08 15.29
CA GLY A 135 -15.52 -5.75 15.69
C GLY A 135 -16.17 -4.57 14.97
N GLY A 136 -17.02 -4.81 13.97
CA GLY A 136 -17.65 -3.78 13.14
C GLY A 136 -16.82 -3.34 11.92
N TYR A 137 -15.87 -4.16 11.49
CA TYR A 137 -15.13 -3.95 10.23
C TYR A 137 -15.87 -4.58 9.07
N SER A 138 -15.72 -4.02 7.88
CA SER A 138 -16.15 -4.71 6.66
C SER A 138 -15.05 -5.66 6.20
N ALA A 139 -15.39 -6.93 5.97
CA ALA A 139 -14.48 -7.96 5.49
C ALA A 139 -15.21 -8.80 4.44
N LEU A 140 -14.57 -9.05 3.31
CA LEU A 140 -15.04 -9.97 2.29
C LEU A 140 -14.01 -11.10 2.18
N PRO A 141 -14.11 -12.17 3.01
CA PRO A 141 -13.02 -13.11 3.27
C PRO A 141 -12.76 -14.10 2.11
N LEU A 142 -12.50 -13.57 0.91
CA LEU A 142 -12.18 -14.36 -0.29
C LEU A 142 -10.77 -14.95 -0.19
N LEU A 143 -9.83 -14.18 0.38
CA LEU A 143 -8.43 -14.57 0.51
C LEU A 143 -8.14 -15.36 1.79
N GLY A 144 -9.10 -15.45 2.72
CA GLY A 144 -8.90 -16.08 4.02
C GLY A 144 -8.11 -15.20 4.98
N SER A 145 -7.23 -15.78 5.80
CA SER A 145 -6.40 -15.04 6.76
C SER A 145 -5.26 -14.28 6.07
N ALA A 146 -4.83 -13.16 6.66
CA ALA A 146 -3.64 -12.44 6.20
C ALA A 146 -2.40 -13.37 6.22
N GLY A 147 -1.61 -13.35 5.16
CA GLY A 147 -0.48 -14.26 4.90
C GLY A 147 -0.88 -15.66 4.43
N SER A 148 -2.13 -15.89 3.99
CA SER A 148 -2.54 -17.20 3.47
C SER A 148 -1.89 -17.54 2.13
N ARG A 149 -1.88 -18.83 1.77
CA ARG A 149 -1.45 -19.28 0.43
C ARG A 149 -2.22 -18.61 -0.72
N ARG A 150 -3.51 -18.30 -0.52
CA ARG A 150 -4.33 -17.64 -1.55
C ARG A 150 -3.86 -16.21 -1.78
N GLU A 151 -3.52 -15.51 -0.70
CA GLU A 151 -2.96 -14.17 -0.75
C GLU A 151 -1.57 -14.17 -1.41
N THR A 152 -0.71 -15.15 -1.09
CA THR A 152 0.59 -15.31 -1.75
C THR A 152 0.45 -15.54 -3.26
N ILE A 153 -0.50 -16.38 -3.69
CA ILE A 153 -0.77 -16.61 -5.11
C ILE A 153 -1.22 -15.31 -5.78
N LEU A 154 -2.15 -14.57 -5.18
CA LEU A 154 -2.63 -13.31 -5.72
C LEU A 154 -1.49 -12.29 -5.87
N TYR A 155 -0.66 -12.11 -4.83
CA TYR A 155 0.50 -11.22 -4.90
C TYR A 155 1.49 -11.65 -5.98
N GLY A 156 1.74 -12.95 -6.13
CA GLY A 156 2.60 -13.50 -7.17
C GLY A 156 2.07 -13.17 -8.57
N LEU A 157 0.77 -13.38 -8.82
CA LEU A 157 0.12 -13.08 -10.09
C LEU A 157 0.13 -11.57 -10.39
N MET A 158 -0.19 -10.73 -9.42
CA MET A 158 -0.16 -9.27 -9.60
C MET A 158 1.26 -8.77 -9.88
N SER A 159 2.27 -9.32 -9.20
CA SER A 159 3.68 -8.97 -9.42
C SER A 159 4.14 -9.39 -10.82
N ALA A 160 3.77 -10.60 -11.26
CA ALA A 160 4.07 -11.09 -12.60
C ALA A 160 3.40 -10.22 -13.69
N ALA A 161 2.11 -9.90 -13.53
CA ALA A 161 1.39 -9.04 -14.45
C ALA A 161 2.00 -7.64 -14.55
N THR A 162 2.35 -7.04 -13.41
CA THR A 162 2.96 -5.70 -13.36
C THR A 162 4.34 -5.71 -14.04
N THR A 163 5.14 -6.75 -13.79
CA THR A 163 6.45 -6.92 -14.45
C THR A 163 6.30 -7.08 -15.96
N ALA A 164 5.34 -7.89 -16.42
CA ALA A 164 5.09 -8.10 -17.84
C ALA A 164 4.62 -6.82 -18.55
N LEU A 165 3.71 -6.06 -17.92
CA LEU A 165 3.24 -4.78 -18.44
C LEU A 165 4.37 -3.75 -18.50
N ALA A 166 5.19 -3.65 -17.45
CA ALA A 166 6.34 -2.76 -17.42
C ALA A 166 7.37 -3.12 -18.52
N ALA A 167 7.70 -4.41 -18.66
CA ALA A 167 8.59 -4.87 -19.72
C ALA A 167 8.04 -4.54 -21.12
N SER A 168 6.73 -4.73 -21.33
CA SER A 168 6.08 -4.41 -22.61
C SER A 168 6.08 -2.92 -22.95
N ALA A 169 6.11 -2.04 -21.94
CA ALA A 169 6.17 -0.60 -22.13
C ALA A 169 7.59 -0.12 -22.46
N VAL A 170 8.63 -0.82 -21.99
CA VAL A 170 10.04 -0.51 -22.28
C VAL A 170 10.48 -1.03 -23.66
N LEU A 171 9.85 -2.11 -24.13
CA LEU A 171 10.15 -2.72 -25.44
C LEU A 171 9.40 -2.07 -26.62
N ARG A 172 8.61 -1.03 -26.38
CA ARG A 172 7.93 -0.22 -27.41
C ARG A 172 8.67 1.08 -27.62
#